data_AF-H8KAE4-F1
#
_entry.id   AF-H8KAE4-F1
#
_cell.length_a   1.000
_cell.length_b   1.000
_cell.length_c   1.000
_cell.angle_alpha   90.00
_cell.angle_beta   90.00
_cell.angle_gamma   90.00
#
_symmetry.space_group_name_H-M   'P 1'
#
loop_
_entity.id
_entity.type
_entity.pdbx_description
1 polymer ?
#
loop_
_entity_poly.entity_id
_entity_poly.type
_entity_poly.pdbx_seq_one_letter_code
_entity_poly.pdbx_strand_id
1 'polypeptide(L)'
;MKRFCEKSGKTPYILKDVFREAAVSGLISDPRIWFKFIEIRNITVHTYNEKNLELVISIFDDFSDALNELINNLEKYSGSD
;
A
#
# COMPACT_ATOMS: atom_id res chain seq x y z
N MET A 1 -2.27 1.96 -7.16
CA MET A 1 -3.63 1.79 -6.58
C MET A 1 -4.62 2.88 -6.98
N LYS A 2 -4.38 4.18 -6.77
CA LYS A 2 -5.35 5.25 -7.12
C LYS A 2 -5.87 5.15 -8.56
N ARG A 3 -4.96 5.09 -9.55
CA ARG A 3 -5.30 4.90 -10.97
C ARG A 3 -6.11 3.63 -11.24
N PHE A 4 -5.87 2.56 -10.49
CA PHE A 4 -6.64 1.33 -10.61
C PHE A 4 -8.09 1.56 -10.14
N CYS A 5 -8.28 2.20 -8.98
CA CYS A 5 -9.61 2.54 -8.48
C CYS A 5 -10.39 3.43 -9.47
N GLU A 6 -9.72 4.44 -10.02
CA GLU A 6 -10.30 5.34 -11.03
C GLU A 6 -10.70 4.60 -12.31
N LYS A 7 -9.87 3.68 -12.80
CA LYS A 7 -10.21 2.82 -13.95
C LYS A 7 -11.39 1.88 -13.65
N SER A 8 -11.55 1.45 -12.39
CA SER A 8 -12.71 0.66 -11.94
C SER A 8 -13.95 1.49 -11.64
N GLY A 9 -13.99 2.78 -12.01
CA GLY A 9 -15.13 3.67 -11.80
C GLY A 9 -15.28 4.23 -10.38
N LYS A 10 -14.26 4.09 -9.53
CA LYS A 10 -14.25 4.57 -8.15
C LYS A 10 -13.43 5.86 -8.03
N THR A 11 -13.91 6.83 -7.26
CA THR A 11 -13.25 8.14 -7.10
C THR A 11 -12.87 8.43 -5.63
N PRO A 12 -11.90 7.68 -5.06
CA PRO A 12 -11.47 7.89 -3.68
C PRO A 12 -10.83 9.28 -3.50
N TYR A 13 -11.33 10.04 -2.53
CA TYR A 13 -10.90 11.43 -2.28
C TYR A 13 -9.65 11.50 -1.40
N ILE A 14 -9.50 10.58 -0.44
CA ILE A 14 -8.35 10.53 0.47
C ILE A 14 -7.55 9.24 0.35
N LEU A 15 -6.28 9.27 0.75
CA LEU A 15 -5.36 8.15 0.61
C LEU A 15 -5.84 6.87 1.30
N LYS A 16 -6.47 6.99 2.49
CA LYS A 16 -7.02 5.82 3.18
C LYS A 16 -8.16 5.15 2.39
N ASP A 17 -8.95 5.92 1.65
CA ASP A 17 -10.02 5.38 0.80
C ASP A 17 -9.45 4.65 -0.41
N VAL A 18 -8.32 5.11 -0.97
CA VAL A 18 -7.64 4.38 -2.05
C VAL A 18 -7.29 2.95 -1.63
N PHE A 19 -6.78 2.75 -0.41
CA PHE A 19 -6.45 1.41 0.08
C PHE A 19 -7.70 0.58 0.38
N ARG A 20 -8.74 1.18 0.98
CA ARG A 20 -10.02 0.49 1.20
C ARG A 20 -10.63 0.02 -0.11
N GLU A 21 -10.67 0.90 -1.10
CA GLU A 21 -11.24 0.58 -2.41
C GLU A 21 -10.41 -0.46 -3.16
N ALA A 22 -9.09 -0.41 -3.06
CA ALA A 22 -8.22 -1.44 -3.60
C ALA A 22 -8.49 -2.80 -2.95
N ALA A 23 -8.73 -2.85 -1.63
CA ALA A 23 -9.08 -4.08 -0.93
C ALA A 23 -10.47 -4.61 -1.32
N VAL A 24 -11.48 -3.74 -1.40
CA VAL A 24 -12.84 -4.09 -1.85
C VAL A 24 -12.82 -4.63 -3.28
N SER A 25 -11.96 -4.10 -4.15
CA SER A 25 -11.77 -4.58 -5.51
C SER A 25 -10.93 -5.86 -5.62
N GLY A 26 -10.43 -6.41 -4.51
CA GLY A 26 -9.58 -7.60 -4.50
C GLY A 26 -8.15 -7.37 -5.02
N LEU A 27 -7.71 -6.11 -5.17
CA LEU A 27 -6.35 -5.79 -5.62
C LEU A 27 -5.31 -6.07 -4.52
N ILE A 28 -5.70 -5.86 -3.27
CA ILE A 28 -4.89 -6.13 -2.07
C ILE A 28 -5.74 -6.86 -1.03
N SER A 29 -5.09 -7.65 -0.17
CA SER A 29 -5.73 -8.45 0.86
C SER A 29 -6.17 -7.66 2.10
N ASP A 30 -5.30 -6.79 2.62
CA ASP A 30 -5.56 -6.03 3.85
C ASP A 30 -5.18 -4.53 3.68
N PRO A 31 -6.13 -3.58 3.75
CA PRO A 31 -5.82 -2.16 3.66
C PRO A 31 -5.09 -1.61 4.91
N ARG A 32 -5.17 -2.29 6.06
CA ARG A 32 -4.60 -1.82 7.33
C ARG A 32 -3.07 -1.82 7.32
N ILE A 33 -2.45 -2.78 6.64
CA ILE A 33 -0.99 -2.84 6.51
C ILE A 33 -0.46 -1.61 5.74
N TRP A 34 -1.21 -1.15 4.74
CA TRP A 34 -0.89 0.06 3.99
C TRP A 34 -1.08 1.34 4.81
N PHE A 35 -2.03 1.37 5.76
CA PHE A 35 -2.13 2.48 6.71
C PHE A 35 -0.87 2.57 7.58
N LYS A 36 -0.41 1.43 8.12
CA LYS A 36 0.84 1.33 8.89
C LYS A 36 2.03 1.83 8.07
N PHE A 37 2.13 1.48 6.79
CA PHE A 37 3.22 1.96 5.93
C PHE A 37 3.20 3.49 5.73
N ILE A 38 2.03 4.11 5.64
CA ILE A 38 1.94 5.58 5.55
C ILE A 38 2.35 6.24 6.86
N GLU A 39 1.96 5.68 7.99
CA GLU A 39 2.38 6.17 9.31
C GLU A 39 3.91 6.07 9.47
N ILE A 40 4.50 4.94 9.09
CA ILE A 40 5.96 4.76 9.12
C ILE A 40 6.67 5.66 8.11
N ARG A 41 6.10 5.88 6.92
CA ARG A 41 6.65 6.82 5.94
C ARG A 41 6.80 8.22 6.55
N ASN A 42 5.86 8.67 7.38
CA ASN A 42 5.93 10.01 7.99
C ASN A 42 7.12 10.17 8.95
N ILE A 43 7.61 9.08 9.57
CA ILE A 43 8.77 9.14 10.47
C ILE A 43 10.12 8.96 9.75
N THR A 44 10.12 8.64 8.44
CA THR A 44 11.38 8.46 7.67
C THR A 44 12.25 9.71 7.63
N VAL A 45 11.64 10.91 7.73
CA VAL A 45 12.37 12.19 7.82
C VAL A 45 13.14 12.34 9.15
N HIS A 46 12.82 11.51 10.14
CA HIS A 46 13.43 11.49 11.47
C HIS A 46 14.34 10.27 11.69
N THR A 47 14.85 9.65 10.62
CA THR A 47 15.73 8.47 10.66
C THR A 47 17.13 8.72 11.22
N TYR A 48 17.50 9.99 11.47
CA TYR A 48 18.67 10.32 12.30
C TYR A 48 18.51 9.85 13.75
N ASN A 49 17.27 9.62 14.21
CA ASN A 49 16.99 8.97 15.47
C ASN A 49 17.00 7.45 15.26
N GLU A 50 17.90 6.74 15.95
CA GLU A 50 18.08 5.30 15.81
C GLU A 50 16.81 4.49 16.06
N LYS A 51 15.98 4.88 17.05
CA LYS A 51 14.70 4.20 17.31
C LYS A 51 13.74 4.33 16.12
N ASN A 52 13.68 5.51 15.50
CA ASN A 52 12.87 5.70 14.30
C ASN A 52 13.40 4.91 13.12
N LEU A 53 14.73 4.78 12.98
CA LEU A 53 15.35 3.94 11.97
C LEU A 53 14.99 2.47 12.17
N GLU A 54 15.07 1.95 13.40
CA GLU A 54 14.65 0.59 13.75
C GLU A 54 13.18 0.35 13.40
N LEU A 55 12.30 1.30 13.72
CA LEU A 55 10.87 1.24 13.35
C LEU A 55 10.67 1.18 11.83
N VAL A 56 11.41 1.97 11.06
CA VAL A 56 11.35 1.95 9.59
C VAL A 56 11.85 0.62 9.03
N ILE A 57 12.97 0.10 9.54
CA ILE A 57 13.52 -1.19 9.09
C ILE A 57 12.57 -2.34 9.44
N SER A 58 11.88 -2.27 10.59
CA SER A 58 11.00 -3.35 11.08
C SER A 58 9.82 -3.69 10.15
N ILE A 59 9.48 -2.83 9.19
CA ILE A 59 8.40 -3.07 8.24
C ILE A 59 8.86 -3.62 6.89
N PHE A 60 10.15 -3.83 6.66
CA PHE A 60 10.65 -4.12 5.32
C PHE A 60 10.14 -5.46 4.78
N ASP A 61 10.07 -6.50 5.61
CA ASP A 61 9.51 -7.80 5.23
C ASP A 61 8.01 -7.68 4.91
N ASP A 62 7.23 -7.13 5.85
CA ASP A 62 5.79 -6.82 5.66
C ASP A 62 5.53 -6.03 4.36
N PHE A 63 6.37 -5.01 4.10
CA PHE A 63 6.24 -4.14 2.94
C PHE A 63 6.60 -4.87 1.65
N SER A 64 7.64 -5.70 1.67
CA SER A 64 8.04 -6.52 0.52
C SER A 64 6.92 -7.49 0.14
N ASP A 65 6.36 -8.20 1.11
CA ASP A 65 5.26 -9.16 0.89
C ASP A 65 4.01 -8.47 0.33
N ALA A 66 3.59 -7.36 0.94
CA ALA A 66 2.44 -6.60 0.46
C ALA A 66 2.66 -6.01 -0.95
N LEU A 67 3.89 -5.59 -1.26
CA LEU A 67 4.24 -5.07 -2.57
C LEU A 67 4.24 -6.18 -3.63
N ASN A 68 4.78 -7.36 -3.30
CA ASN A 68 4.76 -8.52 -4.18
C ASN A 68 3.33 -8.96 -4.49
N GLU A 69 2.45 -9.01 -3.48
CA GLU A 69 1.02 -9.28 -3.68
C GLU A 69 0.39 -8.28 -4.66
N LEU A 70 0.61 -6.99 -4.43
CA LEU A 70 0.09 -5.93 -5.28
C LEU A 70 0.56 -6.06 -6.73
N ILE A 71 1.87 -6.28 -6.94
CA ILE A 71 2.46 -6.43 -8.28
C ILE A 71 1.84 -7.63 -8.98
N ASN A 72 1.82 -8.80 -8.33
CA ASN A 72 1.25 -10.02 -8.89
C ASN A 72 -0.22 -9.85 -9.28
N ASN A 73 -1.00 -9.12 -8.48
CA ASN A 73 -2.41 -8.85 -8.80
C ASN A 73 -2.56 -7.85 -9.96
N LEU A 74 -1.74 -6.78 -10.00
CA LEU A 74 -1.75 -5.84 -11.12
C LEU A 74 -1.40 -6.51 -12.45
N GLU A 75 -0.44 -7.43 -12.46
CA GLU A 75 -0.07 -8.19 -13.65
C GLU A 75 -1.23 -9.06 -14.16
N LYS A 76 -1.95 -9.74 -13.27
CA LYS A 76 -3.17 -10.50 -13.63
C LYS A 76 -4.22 -9.60 -14.28
N TYR A 77 -4.45 -8.40 -13.73
CA TYR A 77 -5.39 -7.43 -14.32
C TYR A 77 -4.92 -6.89 -15.67
N SER A 78 -3.62 -6.81 -15.91
CA SER A 78 -3.04 -6.29 -17.15
C SER A 78 -3.01 -7.33 -18.27
N GLY A 79 -3.05 -8.62 -17.94
CA GLY A 79 -3.09 -9.74 -18.89
C GLY A 79 -4.47 -10.34 -19.13
N SER A 80 -5.55 -9.73 -18.61
CA SER A 80 -6.94 -10.19 -18.75
C SER A 80 -7.75 -9.43 -19.81
N ASP A 81 -7.07 -8.74 -20.73
CA ASP A 81 -7.68 -8.11 -21.93
C ASP A 81 -7.85 -9.12 -23.07
#